data_AF-A0AA95JDM8-F1
#
_entry.id   AF-A0AA95JDM8-F1
#
_cell.length_a   1.000
_cell.length_b   1.000
_cell.length_c   1.000
_cell.angle_alpha   90.00
_cell.angle_beta   90.00
_cell.angle_gamma   90.00
#
_symmetry.space_group_name_H-M   'P 1'
#
loop_
_entity.id
_entity.type
_entity.pdbx_description
1 polymer ?
#
loop_
_entity_poly.entity_id
_entity_poly.type
_entity_poly.pdbx_seq_one_letter_code
_entity_poly.pdbx_strand_id
1 'polypeptide(L)' 'MNSLSFFHGNQLCQIAPERDGEGFIGLRNGRVVATAPDRASVARALIKAARWRKDQTEEAVAVP' A
#
# COMPACT_ATOMS: atom_id res chain seq x y z
N MET A 1 -5.42 9.58 17.84
CA MET A 1 -4.59 8.87 16.84
C MET A 1 -5.13 9.19 15.45
N ASN A 2 -4.38 9.89 14.60
CA ASN A 2 -4.89 10.37 13.30
C ASN A 2 -4.47 9.39 12.19
N SER A 3 -5.45 8.80 11.49
CA SER A 3 -5.24 7.94 10.32
C SER A 3 -4.83 8.79 9.12
N LEU A 4 -3.73 8.42 8.43
CA LEU A 4 -3.27 9.15 7.25
C LEU A 4 -3.91 8.51 6.00
N SER A 5 -4.67 9.27 5.22
CA SER A 5 -5.23 8.81 3.95
C SER A 5 -4.69 9.65 2.80
N PHE A 6 -4.27 9.01 1.71
CA PHE A 6 -3.81 9.68 0.50
C PHE A 6 -4.23 8.89 -0.74
N PHE A 7 -4.40 9.58 -1.86
CA PHE A 7 -4.62 8.93 -3.14
C PHE A 7 -3.28 8.72 -3.85
N HIS A 8 -3.09 7.53 -4.43
CA HIS A 8 -1.98 7.26 -5.34
C HIS A 8 -2.56 6.76 -6.66
N GLY A 9 -2.57 7.63 -7.69
CA GLY A 9 -3.36 7.41 -8.89
C GLY A 9 -4.86 7.39 -8.54
N ASN A 10 -5.60 6.40 -9.04
CA ASN A 10 -7.04 6.22 -8.74
C ASN A 10 -7.30 5.29 -7.54
N GLN A 11 -6.33 5.13 -6.64
CA GLN A 11 -6.44 4.19 -5.52
C GLN A 11 -6.26 4.91 -4.20
N LEU A 12 -7.17 4.62 -3.29
CA LEU A 12 -7.13 5.14 -1.94
C LEU A 12 -6.16 4.31 -1.10
N CYS A 13 -5.12 4.95 -0.59
CA CYS A 13 -4.17 4.38 0.34
C CYS A 13 -4.43 4.97 1.73
N GLN A 14 -4.51 4.13 2.76
CA GLN A 14 -4.72 4.56 4.14
C GLN A 14 -3.70 3.89 5.04
N ILE A 15 -3.26 4.62 6.06
CA ILE A 15 -2.38 4.12 7.12
C ILE A 15 -3.15 4.25 8.41
N ALA A 16 -3.36 3.11 9.06
CA ALA A 16 -4.04 3.02 10.35
C ALA A 16 -3.13 2.31 11.36
N PRO A 17 -3.25 2.62 12.66
CA PRO A 17 -2.64 1.79 13.69
C PRO A 17 -3.24 0.38 13.64
N GLU A 18 -2.43 -0.64 13.90
CA GLU A 18 -2.90 -1.99 14.10
C GLU A 18 -3.79 -2.05 15.34
N ARG A 19 -4.88 -2.82 15.27
CA ARG A 19 -5.90 -2.85 16.34
C ARG A 19 -5.44 -3.65 17.58
N ASP A 20 -4.53 -4.60 17.38
CA ASP A 20 -4.11 -5.60 18.38
C ASP A 20 -2.62 -5.49 18.77
N GLY A 21 -1.86 -4.54 18.21
CA GLY A 21 -0.40 -4.52 18.35
C GLY A 21 0.28 -3.17 18.22
N GLU A 22 1.59 -3.14 18.50
CA GLU A 22 2.47 -1.99 18.29
C GLU A 22 2.90 -1.90 16.83
N GLY A 23 1.95 -1.56 15.96
CA GLY A 23 2.21 -1.50 14.53
C GLY A 23 1.24 -0.64 13.75
N PHE A 24 1.49 -0.59 12.45
CA PHE A 24 0.69 0.12 11.47
C PHE A 24 0.35 -0.80 10.32
N ILE A 25 -0.87 -0.63 9.83
CA ILE A 25 -1.39 -1.33 8.66
C ILE A 25 -1.60 -0.33 7.51
N GLY A 26 -1.21 -0.75 6.32
CA GLY A 26 -1.44 -0.05 5.07
C GLY A 26 -2.62 -0.68 4.34
N LEU A 27 -3.69 0.09 4.17
CA LEU A 27 -4.86 -0.29 3.40
C LEU A 27 -4.78 0.30 1.99
N ARG A 28 -5.15 -0.47 0.97
CA ARG A 28 -5.37 -0.01 -0.40
C ARG A 28 -6.77 -0.40 -0.82
N ASN A 29 -7.62 0.58 -1.07
CA ASN A 29 -9.06 0.39 -1.32
C ASN A 29 -9.73 -0.52 -0.27
N GLY A 30 -9.40 -0.31 1.02
CA GLY A 30 -9.94 -1.09 2.13
C GLY A 30 -9.32 -2.48 2.34
N ARG A 31 -8.35 -2.91 1.53
CA ARG A 31 -7.61 -4.18 1.72
C ARG A 31 -6.25 -3.94 2.36
N VAL A 32 -5.88 -4.74 3.36
CA VAL A 32 -4.52 -4.70 3.94
C VAL A 32 -3.52 -5.19 2.90
N VAL A 33 -2.53 -4.35 2.59
CA VAL A 33 -1.46 -4.66 1.63
C VAL A 33 -0.07 -4.52 2.23
N ALA A 34 0.05 -3.97 3.43
CA ALA A 34 1.30 -3.82 4.16
C ALA A 34 1.05 -3.78 5.67
N THR A 35 1.98 -4.33 6.44
CA THR A 35 2.05 -4.20 7.90
C THR A 35 3.50 -3.89 8.28
N ALA A 36 3.71 -2.98 9.23
CA ALA A 36 5.04 -2.67 9.76
C ALA A 36 4.95 -2.01 11.14
N PRO A 37 5.99 -2.10 11.98
CA PRO A 37 6.01 -1.46 13.30
C PRO A 37 6.03 0.07 13.23
N ASP A 38 6.41 0.66 12.09
CA ASP A 38 6.51 2.11 11.90
C ASP A 38 5.71 2.61 10.68
N ARG A 39 5.13 3.81 10.80
CA ARG A 39 4.34 4.47 9.73
C ARG A 39 5.14 4.68 8.46
N ALA A 40 6.41 5.04 8.56
CA ALA A 40 7.26 5.29 7.39
C ALA A 40 7.46 4.03 6.56
N SER A 41 7.59 2.87 7.22
CA SER A 41 7.73 1.58 6.55
C SER A 41 6.46 1.19 5.81
N VAL A 42 5.28 1.40 6.41
CA VAL A 42 3.98 1.19 5.74
C VAL A 42 3.81 2.12 4.54
N ALA A 43 4.15 3.41 4.70
CA ALA A 43 4.06 4.38 3.61
C ALA A 43 4.97 3.99 2.42
N ARG A 44 6.21 3.59 2.69
CA ARG A 44 7.15 3.09 1.68
C ARG A 44 6.61 1.84 0.98
N ALA A 45 6.02 0.91 1.73
CA ALA A 45 5.42 -0.29 1.17
C ALA A 45 4.23 0.05 0.26
N LEU A 46 3.37 0.99 0.65
CA LEU A 46 2.24 1.46 -0.17
C LEU A 46 2.72 2.11 -1.48
N ILE A 47 3.75 2.97 -1.42
CA ILE A 47 4.34 3.63 -2.60
C ILE A 47 5.01 2.59 -3.50
N LYS A 48 5.75 1.62 -2.94
CA LYS A 48 6.41 0.55 -3.70
C LYS A 48 5.40 -0.40 -4.35
N ALA A 49 4.38 -0.84 -3.62
CA ALA A 49 3.30 -1.69 -4.13
C ALA A 49 2.45 -0.97 -5.20
N ALA A 50 2.43 0.37 -5.19
CA ALA A 50 1.83 1.13 -6.27
C ALA A 50 2.71 1.14 -7.54
N ARG A 51 4.04 1.27 -7.38
CA ARG A 51 4.98 1.13 -8.50
C ARG A 51 4.98 -0.26 -9.13
N TRP A 52 4.94 -1.33 -8.33
CA TRP A 52 4.97 -2.71 -8.82
C TRP A 52 3.79 -3.06 -9.73
N ARG A 53 2.65 -2.37 -9.58
CA ARG A 53 1.48 -2.58 -10.45
C ARG A 53 1.55 -1.83 -11.78
N LYS A 54 2.40 -0.79 -11.89
CA LYS A 54 2.66 -0.13 -13.17
C LYS A 54 3.59 -0.95 -14.07
N ASP A 55 4.38 -1.84 -13.47
CA ASP A 55 5.35 -2.69 -14.16
C ASP A 55 4.70 -3.96 -14.77
N GLN A 56 3.60 -4.46 -14.17
CA GLN A 56 2.92 -5.67 -14.66
C GLN A 56 1.87 -5.43 -15.76
N THR A 57 1.69 -4.20 -16.24
CA THR A 57 0.87 -3.92 -17.44
C THR A 57 1.69 -3.96 -18.73
N GLU A 58 3.01 -4.13 -18.65
CA GLU A 58 3.91 -4.07 -19.81
C GLU A 58 4.77 -5.33 -19.96
N GLU A 59 4.30 -6.50 -19.55
CA GLU A 59 4.93 -7.78 -19.94
C GLU A 59 3.95 -8.96 -19.86
N ALA A 60 2.86 -8.90 -20.63
CA ALA A 60 2.02 -10.08 -20.92
C ALA A 60 1.56 -10.11 -22.37
N VAL A 61 2.40 -9.58 -23.28
CA VAL A 61 2.30 -9.84 -24.73
C VAL A 61 3.70 -10.22 -25.22
N ALA A 62 4.09 -11.45 -24.94
CA ALA A 62 5.13 -12.18 -25.67
C ALA A 62 4.58 -13.61 -25.87
N VAL A 63 3.82 -13.81 -26.95
CA VAL A 63 4.15 -14.61 -28.16
C VAL A 63 4.24 -16.13 -27.92
N PRO A 64 3.76 -16.94 -28.87
CA PRO A 64 4.49 -17.20 -30.12
C PRO A 64 3.93 -16.49 -31.35
#